data_AF-A0A0L1IXI8-F1
#
_entry.id   AF-A0A0L1IXI8-F1
#
_cell.length_a   1.000
_cell.length_b   1.000
_cell.length_c   1.000
_cell.angle_alpha   90.00
_cell.angle_beta   90.00
_cell.angle_gamma   90.00
#
_symmetry.space_group_name_H-M   'P 1'
#
loop_
_entity.id
_entity.type
_entity.pdbx_description
1 polymer ?
#
loop_
_entity_poly.entity_id
_entity_poly.type
_entity_poly.pdbx_seq_one_letter_code
_entity_poly.pdbx_strand_id
1 'polypeptide(L)'
;MQRGTSPLTPEFDDLVNALLAEWHVPGTSIAIIDGPDTFTKGYGISKYPNTPATPQTLYYTASTTKSFTAAALSLLIDDAANTNTTTTTQQPQPLTWTTPLSSLIRSDFVLPDAYATQHITLEDALSHRTGLPEHSYHFRPDNSCTPKDEARRLRHLPMTAAIRTKYMYNSFMYTAVSHAIETLTGRDLGVFLRERIWAPLHMDATYWTLRDAVASRPDELAG
;
A
#
# COMPACT_ATOMS: atom_id res chain seq x y z
N MET A 1 -17.66 4.93 31.53
CA MET A 1 -18.02 4.18 30.30
C MET A 1 -17.76 2.71 30.58
N GLN A 2 -18.78 1.85 30.46
CA GLN A 2 -18.58 0.40 30.52
C GLN A 2 -17.77 -0.01 29.28
N ARG A 3 -16.56 -0.56 29.47
CA ARG A 3 -15.87 -1.25 28.37
C ARG A 3 -16.72 -2.44 27.97
N GLY A 4 -16.92 -2.66 26.68
CA GLY A 4 -17.53 -3.88 26.18
C GLY A 4 -16.80 -5.12 26.71
N THR A 5 -17.51 -6.24 26.85
CA THR A 5 -16.89 -7.53 27.14
C THR A 5 -15.84 -7.84 26.07
N SER A 6 -14.62 -8.20 26.46
CA SER A 6 -13.57 -8.45 25.48
C SER A 6 -13.95 -9.62 24.57
N PRO A 7 -13.83 -9.46 23.23
CA PRO A 7 -14.04 -10.55 22.28
C PRO A 7 -12.89 -11.59 22.30
N LEU A 8 -11.78 -11.29 23.00
CA LEU A 8 -10.62 -12.18 23.13
C LEU A 8 -10.84 -13.14 24.31
N THR A 9 -11.85 -14.00 24.19
CA THR A 9 -12.19 -15.01 25.21
C THR A 9 -11.23 -16.21 25.14
N PRO A 10 -11.22 -17.10 26.16
CA PRO A 10 -10.46 -18.36 26.08
C PRO A 10 -10.81 -19.20 24.85
N GLU A 11 -12.07 -19.23 24.44
CA GLU A 11 -12.50 -19.96 23.24
C GLU A 11 -11.93 -19.33 21.95
N PHE A 12 -11.81 -18.00 21.92
CA PHE A 12 -11.13 -17.29 20.82
C PHE A 12 -9.62 -17.61 20.81
N ASP A 13 -8.99 -17.63 22.00
CA ASP A 13 -7.58 -17.98 22.14
C ASP A 13 -7.30 -19.40 21.62
N ASP A 14 -8.14 -20.37 22.01
CA ASP A 14 -8.04 -21.76 21.58
C ASP A 14 -8.19 -21.89 20.06
N LEU A 15 -9.13 -21.15 19.47
CA LEU A 15 -9.31 -21.10 18.01
C LEU A 15 -8.06 -20.55 17.31
N VAL A 16 -7.51 -19.43 17.79
CA VAL A 16 -6.30 -18.84 17.18
C VAL A 16 -5.12 -19.81 17.30
N ASN A 17 -4.89 -20.40 18.47
CA ASN A 17 -3.80 -21.35 18.67
C ASN A 17 -3.97 -22.61 17.80
N ALA A 18 -5.19 -23.11 17.64
CA ALA A 18 -5.48 -24.24 16.74
C ALA A 18 -5.14 -23.90 15.28
N LEU A 19 -5.51 -22.70 14.81
CA LEU A 19 -5.18 -22.24 13.45
C LEU A 19 -3.68 -22.00 13.25
N LEU A 20 -2.97 -21.44 14.25
CA LEU A 20 -1.52 -21.30 14.19
C LEU A 20 -0.84 -22.67 14.01
N ALA A 21 -1.30 -23.68 14.75
CA ALA A 21 -0.80 -25.05 14.66
C ALA A 21 -1.14 -25.71 13.32
N GLU A 22 -2.39 -25.61 12.86
CA GLU A 22 -2.86 -26.19 11.60
C GLU A 22 -2.09 -25.63 10.38
N TRP A 23 -1.94 -24.31 10.33
CA TRP A 23 -1.35 -23.61 9.19
C TRP A 23 0.15 -23.36 9.35
N HIS A 24 0.76 -23.88 10.42
CA HIS A 24 2.17 -23.72 10.74
C HIS A 24 2.62 -22.25 10.74
N VAL A 25 1.75 -21.36 11.24
CA VAL A 25 2.04 -19.94 11.38
C VAL A 25 2.76 -19.72 12.72
N PRO A 26 4.00 -19.19 12.74
CA PRO A 26 4.77 -19.06 13.98
C PRO A 26 4.09 -18.17 15.04
N GLY A 27 3.45 -17.10 14.60
CA GLY A 27 2.72 -16.19 15.46
C GLY A 27 2.03 -15.07 14.71
N THR A 28 1.11 -14.38 15.38
CA THR A 28 0.32 -13.28 14.83
C THR A 28 -0.08 -12.30 15.93
N SER A 29 -0.42 -11.07 15.55
CA SER A 29 -0.97 -10.06 16.45
C SER A 29 -2.30 -9.57 15.92
N ILE A 30 -3.32 -9.62 16.77
CA ILE A 30 -4.71 -9.34 16.41
C ILE A 30 -5.18 -8.10 17.16
N ALA A 31 -5.86 -7.20 16.44
CA ALA A 31 -6.58 -6.07 16.99
C ALA A 31 -8.05 -6.13 16.57
N ILE A 32 -8.96 -5.93 17.52
CA ILE A 32 -10.41 -5.82 17.28
C ILE A 32 -10.85 -4.43 17.77
N ILE A 33 -11.47 -3.66 16.88
CA ILE A 33 -11.96 -2.31 17.15
C ILE A 33 -13.49 -2.33 17.05
N ASP A 34 -14.17 -1.89 18.12
CA ASP A 34 -15.63 -1.73 18.15
C ASP A 34 -15.97 -0.37 18.79
N GLY A 35 -16.35 0.59 17.95
CA GLY A 35 -16.57 1.97 18.36
C GLY A 35 -15.33 2.54 19.09
N PRO A 36 -15.45 2.94 20.37
CA PRO A 36 -14.33 3.45 21.15
C PRO A 36 -13.44 2.35 21.77
N ASP A 37 -13.86 1.09 21.76
CA ASP A 37 -13.14 0.00 22.41
C ASP A 37 -12.13 -0.63 21.43
N THR A 38 -10.93 -0.93 21.94
CA THR A 38 -9.86 -1.59 21.20
C THR A 38 -9.28 -2.71 22.05
N PHE A 39 -9.28 -3.93 21.49
CA PHE A 39 -8.75 -5.13 22.12
C PHE A 39 -7.59 -5.66 21.28
N THR A 40 -6.45 -5.94 21.89
CA THR A 40 -5.27 -6.42 21.17
C THR A 40 -4.59 -7.57 21.90
N LYS A 41 -4.07 -8.55 21.15
CA LYS A 41 -3.29 -9.66 21.69
C LYS A 41 -2.37 -10.28 20.64
N GLY A 42 -1.19 -10.69 21.07
CA GLY A 42 -0.26 -11.50 20.29
C GLY A 42 -0.37 -12.97 20.65
N TYR A 43 -0.15 -13.85 19.67
CA TYR A 43 -0.21 -15.30 19.77
C TYR A 43 1.01 -15.93 19.12
N GLY A 44 1.56 -16.97 19.71
CA GLY A 44 2.76 -17.63 19.22
C GLY A 44 4.02 -16.78 19.37
N ILE A 45 4.96 -16.95 18.44
CA ILE A 45 6.26 -16.26 18.43
C ILE A 45 6.38 -15.31 17.24
N SER A 46 7.01 -14.16 17.46
CA SER A 46 7.42 -13.23 16.42
C SER A 46 8.80 -13.54 15.86
N LYS A 47 9.65 -14.20 16.67
CA LYS A 47 11.02 -14.54 16.28
C LYS A 47 11.52 -15.84 16.92
N TYR A 48 12.18 -16.67 16.12
CA TYR A 48 12.77 -17.92 16.58
C TYR A 48 13.95 -17.68 17.55
N PRO A 49 14.14 -18.50 18.60
CA PRO A 49 13.31 -19.67 18.95
C PRO A 49 12.02 -19.33 19.69
N ASN A 50 12.01 -18.29 20.54
CA ASN A 50 10.98 -18.17 21.58
C ASN A 50 10.52 -16.72 21.84
N THR A 51 10.79 -15.76 20.96
CA THR A 51 10.35 -14.36 21.19
C THR A 51 8.83 -14.28 20.99
N PRO A 52 8.03 -13.93 22.01
CA PRO A 52 6.58 -13.90 21.87
C PRO A 52 6.13 -12.84 20.86
N ALA A 53 5.09 -13.15 20.09
CA ALA A 53 4.37 -12.13 19.35
C ALA A 53 3.59 -11.23 20.33
N THR A 54 3.59 -9.93 20.06
CA THR A 54 2.91 -8.91 20.88
C THR A 54 2.15 -7.94 19.97
N PRO A 55 1.16 -7.19 20.48
CA PRO A 55 0.51 -6.13 19.70
C PRO A 55 1.47 -5.08 19.10
N GLN A 56 2.69 -4.98 19.63
CA GLN A 56 3.74 -4.06 19.17
C GLN A 56 4.67 -4.69 18.12
N THR A 57 4.56 -6.00 17.86
CA THR A 57 5.38 -6.67 16.85
C THR A 57 5.17 -6.03 15.47
N LEU A 58 6.26 -5.68 14.82
CA LEU A 58 6.28 -5.14 13.46
C LEU A 58 6.29 -6.28 12.44
N TYR A 59 5.42 -6.16 11.44
CA TYR A 59 5.28 -7.11 10.35
C TYR A 59 5.45 -6.41 9.00
N TYR A 60 5.91 -7.13 7.99
CA TYR A 60 5.77 -6.67 6.61
C TYR A 60 4.29 -6.64 6.23
N THR A 61 3.80 -5.46 5.90
CA THR A 61 2.37 -5.21 5.66
C THR A 61 1.94 -5.51 4.21
N ALA A 62 2.90 -5.72 3.31
CA ALA A 62 2.71 -6.14 1.92
C ALA A 62 1.58 -5.35 1.21
N SER A 63 0.60 -6.05 0.65
CA SER A 63 -0.46 -5.42 -0.15
C SER A 63 -1.43 -4.53 0.64
N THR A 64 -1.37 -4.49 1.97
CA THR A 64 -2.18 -3.52 2.74
C THR A 64 -1.69 -2.08 2.53
N THR A 65 -0.43 -1.89 2.08
CA THR A 65 0.10 -0.58 1.65
C THR A 65 -0.71 0.06 0.52
N LYS A 66 -1.40 -0.73 -0.31
CA LYS A 66 -2.23 -0.24 -1.42
C LYS A 66 -3.33 0.72 -0.96
N SER A 67 -3.92 0.47 0.21
CA SER A 67 -4.93 1.36 0.79
C SER A 67 -4.34 2.73 1.16
N PHE A 68 -3.10 2.76 1.65
CA PHE A 68 -2.39 4.01 1.92
C PHE A 68 -2.06 4.78 0.64
N THR A 69 -1.62 4.09 -0.42
CA THR A 69 -1.38 4.73 -1.73
C THR A 69 -2.66 5.34 -2.31
N ALA A 70 -3.80 4.64 -2.20
CA ALA A 70 -5.08 5.15 -2.64
C ALA A 70 -5.54 6.36 -1.81
N ALA A 71 -5.37 6.31 -0.48
CA ALA A 71 -5.67 7.43 0.41
C ALA A 71 -4.77 8.65 0.11
N ALA A 72 -3.47 8.44 -0.13
CA ALA A 72 -2.54 9.49 -0.50
C ALA A 72 -2.97 10.23 -1.78
N LEU A 73 -3.36 9.47 -2.81
CA LEU A 73 -3.89 10.07 -4.03
C LEU A 73 -5.22 10.80 -3.79
N SER A 74 -6.10 10.22 -2.98
CA SER A 74 -7.38 10.84 -2.63
C SER A 74 -7.19 12.21 -1.95
N LEU A 75 -6.19 12.33 -1.07
CA LEU A 75 -5.84 13.61 -0.44
C LEU A 75 -5.38 14.64 -1.47
N LEU A 76 -4.60 14.24 -2.48
CA LEU A 76 -4.18 15.16 -3.55
C LEU A 76 -5.35 15.60 -4.44
N ILE A 77 -6.30 14.70 -4.71
CA ILE A 77 -7.53 15.04 -5.45
C ILE A 77 -8.38 16.02 -4.65
N ASP A 78 -8.54 15.79 -3.34
CA ASP A 78 -9.28 16.68 -2.45
C ASP A 78 -8.61 18.07 -2.35
N ASP A 79 -7.28 18.11 -2.17
CA ASP A 79 -6.51 19.36 -2.18
C ASP A 79 -6.72 20.15 -3.49
N ALA A 80 -6.68 19.48 -4.65
CA ALA A 80 -6.89 20.09 -5.96
C ALA A 80 -8.31 20.65 -6.12
N ALA A 81 -9.32 19.94 -5.62
CA ALA A 81 -10.71 20.38 -5.63
C ALA A 81 -10.94 21.62 -4.74
N ASN A 82 -10.25 21.69 -3.59
CA ASN A 82 -10.45 22.76 -2.60
C ASN A 82 -9.67 24.05 -2.90
N THR A 83 -8.64 23.98 -3.74
CA THR A 83 -7.72 25.12 -3.96
C THR A 83 -7.89 25.79 -5.32
N ASN A 84 -8.66 25.23 -6.26
CA ASN A 84 -8.63 25.60 -7.68
C ASN A 84 -7.19 25.67 -8.25
N THR A 85 -6.22 25.02 -7.60
CA THR A 85 -4.83 25.03 -8.04
C THR A 85 -4.60 23.88 -9.01
N THR A 86 -4.00 24.22 -10.14
CA THR A 86 -3.33 23.26 -11.00
C THR A 86 -1.98 22.98 -10.36
N THR A 87 -1.77 21.74 -9.92
CA THR A 87 -0.64 21.34 -9.06
C THR A 87 0.71 21.47 -9.75
N THR A 88 0.76 21.58 -11.09
CA THR A 88 1.99 21.82 -11.85
C THR A 88 1.68 22.53 -13.18
N THR A 89 2.68 23.15 -13.81
CA THR A 89 2.62 23.65 -15.20
C THR A 89 2.34 22.56 -16.23
N GLN A 90 2.44 21.29 -15.84
CA GLN A 90 2.20 20.10 -16.66
C GLN A 90 0.77 19.54 -16.53
N GLN A 91 -0.03 20.00 -15.57
CA GLN A 91 -1.45 19.63 -15.42
C GLN A 91 -2.32 20.89 -15.51
N PRO A 92 -2.83 21.25 -16.70
CA PRO A 92 -3.69 22.42 -16.89
C PRO A 92 -5.11 22.23 -16.35
N GLN A 93 -5.46 21.02 -15.90
CA GLN A 93 -6.75 20.67 -15.31
C GLN A 93 -6.55 20.19 -13.87
N PRO A 94 -7.54 20.40 -12.98
CA PRO A 94 -7.50 19.83 -11.63
C PRO A 94 -7.32 18.31 -11.66
N LEU A 95 -6.59 17.79 -10.68
CA LEU A 95 -6.39 16.34 -10.52
C LEU A 95 -7.71 15.69 -10.11
N THR A 96 -8.13 14.64 -10.82
CA THR A 96 -9.35 13.87 -10.52
C THR A 96 -9.10 12.38 -10.69
N TRP A 97 -10.03 11.54 -10.22
CA TRP A 97 -9.98 10.09 -10.41
C TRP A 97 -9.94 9.67 -11.90
N THR A 98 -10.48 10.51 -12.80
CA THR A 98 -10.51 10.28 -14.24
C THR A 98 -9.31 10.88 -14.97
N THR A 99 -8.37 11.53 -14.26
CA THR A 99 -7.12 12.01 -14.86
C THR A 99 -6.35 10.82 -15.44
N PRO A 100 -5.95 10.86 -16.73
CA PRO A 100 -5.10 9.84 -17.33
C PRO A 100 -3.74 9.78 -16.64
N LEU A 101 -3.29 8.60 -16.23
CA LEU A 101 -2.01 8.44 -15.53
C LEU A 101 -0.81 8.92 -16.40
N SER A 102 -0.91 8.74 -17.71
CA SER A 102 0.10 9.23 -18.66
C SER A 102 0.17 10.75 -18.79
N SER A 103 -0.84 11.52 -18.37
CA SER A 103 -0.71 12.98 -18.33
C SER A 103 0.26 13.42 -17.23
N LEU A 104 0.35 12.65 -16.13
CA LEU A 104 1.16 12.96 -14.95
C LEU A 104 2.62 12.56 -15.12
N ILE A 105 2.85 11.39 -15.72
CA ILE A 105 4.19 10.76 -15.82
C ILE A 105 4.48 10.26 -17.23
N ARG A 106 4.15 11.07 -18.26
CA ARG A 106 4.22 10.72 -19.69
C ARG A 106 5.51 10.06 -20.14
N SER A 107 6.65 10.54 -19.62
CA SER A 107 8.00 10.04 -19.97
C SER A 107 8.27 8.64 -19.45
N ASP A 108 7.58 8.24 -18.39
CA ASP A 108 7.85 7.02 -17.64
C ASP A 108 6.74 5.98 -17.81
N PHE A 109 5.47 6.39 -17.91
CA PHE A 109 4.34 5.48 -18.10
C PHE A 109 4.02 5.24 -19.58
N VAL A 110 4.39 4.05 -20.05
CA VAL A 110 4.08 3.53 -21.38
C VAL A 110 3.71 2.05 -21.23
N LEU A 111 2.61 1.64 -21.86
CA LEU A 111 2.19 0.24 -22.00
C LEU A 111 2.37 -0.22 -23.45
N PRO A 112 2.35 -1.53 -23.74
CA PRO A 112 2.44 -2.02 -25.12
C PRO A 112 1.29 -1.52 -26.01
N ASP A 113 0.11 -1.31 -25.44
CA ASP A 113 -1.03 -0.72 -26.15
C ASP A 113 -1.03 0.81 -26.01
N ALA A 114 -1.00 1.51 -27.14
CA ALA A 114 -0.96 2.96 -27.19
C ALA A 114 -2.27 3.58 -26.67
N TYR A 115 -3.41 2.93 -26.93
CA TYR A 115 -4.71 3.39 -26.46
C TYR A 115 -4.78 3.30 -24.93
N ALA A 116 -4.43 2.16 -24.34
CA ALA A 116 -4.36 1.96 -22.89
C ALA A 116 -3.41 2.96 -22.22
N THR A 117 -2.23 3.19 -22.82
CA THR A 117 -1.27 4.20 -22.32
C THR A 117 -1.92 5.58 -22.19
N GLN A 118 -2.74 5.99 -23.16
CA GLN A 118 -3.37 7.31 -23.18
C GLN A 118 -4.65 7.40 -22.32
N HIS A 119 -5.34 6.29 -22.10
CA HIS A 119 -6.71 6.30 -21.55
C HIS A 119 -6.87 5.66 -20.17
N ILE A 120 -5.85 4.96 -19.65
CA ILE A 120 -5.87 4.48 -18.27
C ILE A 120 -5.88 5.67 -17.32
N THR A 121 -6.90 5.73 -16.49
CA THR A 121 -7.04 6.73 -15.44
C THR A 121 -6.41 6.27 -14.13
N LEU A 122 -6.30 7.20 -13.19
CA LEU A 122 -5.95 6.89 -11.80
C LEU A 122 -6.92 5.87 -11.16
N GLU A 123 -8.23 6.03 -11.39
CA GLU A 123 -9.24 5.06 -10.95
C GLU A 123 -8.99 3.68 -11.58
N ASP A 124 -8.68 3.62 -12.88
CA ASP A 124 -8.45 2.36 -13.57
C ASP A 124 -7.25 1.61 -12.98
N ALA A 125 -6.17 2.34 -12.68
CA ALA A 125 -4.94 1.81 -12.09
C ALA A 125 -5.18 1.26 -10.67
N LEU A 126 -5.90 2.01 -9.83
CA LEU A 126 -6.20 1.62 -8.44
C LEU A 126 -7.38 0.66 -8.29
N SER A 127 -8.11 0.39 -9.38
CA SER A 127 -9.23 -0.56 -9.40
C SER A 127 -8.94 -1.81 -10.22
N HIS A 128 -7.66 -2.08 -10.53
CA HIS A 128 -7.23 -3.31 -11.20
C HIS A 128 -7.92 -3.57 -12.55
N ARG A 129 -8.21 -2.51 -13.31
CA ARG A 129 -8.99 -2.61 -14.57
C ARG A 129 -8.22 -2.12 -15.79
N THR A 130 -6.89 -2.29 -15.76
CA THR A 130 -5.97 -1.80 -16.81
C THR A 130 -5.74 -2.81 -17.93
N GLY A 131 -6.20 -4.06 -17.79
CA GLY A 131 -5.97 -5.12 -18.77
C GLY A 131 -4.54 -5.70 -18.76
N LEU A 132 -3.68 -5.21 -17.86
CA LEU A 132 -2.34 -5.72 -17.62
C LEU A 132 -2.38 -6.70 -16.41
N PRO A 133 -1.99 -7.98 -16.58
CA PRO A 133 -1.95 -8.93 -15.46
C PRO A 133 -0.85 -8.61 -14.45
N GLU A 134 -0.89 -9.30 -13.31
CA GLU A 134 0.23 -9.36 -12.38
C GLU A 134 1.46 -9.98 -13.06
N HIS A 135 2.64 -9.46 -12.74
CA HIS A 135 3.93 -9.94 -13.26
C HIS A 135 4.94 -10.10 -12.11
N SER A 136 4.53 -10.72 -11.02
CA SER A 136 5.28 -10.78 -9.76
C SER A 136 6.70 -11.35 -9.86
N TYR A 137 6.96 -12.23 -10.85
CA TYR A 137 8.31 -12.77 -11.14
C TYR A 137 9.32 -11.72 -11.62
N HIS A 138 8.86 -10.52 -11.94
CA HIS A 138 9.71 -9.40 -12.36
C HIS A 138 10.27 -8.61 -11.17
N PHE A 139 9.77 -8.85 -9.95
CA PHE A 139 10.25 -8.21 -8.74
C PHE A 139 11.71 -8.58 -8.47
N ARG A 140 12.59 -7.58 -8.36
CA ARG A 140 14.01 -7.81 -8.07
C ARG A 140 14.24 -7.87 -6.56
N PRO A 141 14.87 -8.95 -6.03
CA PRO A 141 15.08 -9.12 -4.60
C PRO A 141 16.01 -8.07 -3.96
N ASP A 142 16.86 -7.43 -4.77
CA ASP A 142 17.87 -6.46 -4.31
C ASP A 142 17.30 -5.05 -4.07
N ASN A 143 16.00 -4.84 -4.29
CA ASN A 143 15.31 -3.56 -4.12
C ASN A 143 15.98 -2.40 -4.89
N SER A 144 16.72 -2.72 -5.97
CA SER A 144 17.52 -1.73 -6.70
C SER A 144 16.70 -0.82 -7.62
N CYS A 145 15.39 -1.02 -7.69
CA CYS A 145 14.52 -0.39 -8.67
C CYS A 145 13.65 0.66 -8.00
N THR A 146 13.69 1.88 -8.53
CA THR A 146 12.81 2.96 -8.07
C THR A 146 11.38 2.76 -8.60
N PRO A 147 10.36 3.40 -8.01
CA PRO A 147 9.00 3.39 -8.57
C PRO A 147 8.97 3.83 -10.04
N LYS A 148 9.81 4.79 -10.41
CA LYS A 148 10.03 5.24 -11.79
C LYS A 148 10.53 4.10 -12.69
N ASP A 149 11.53 3.34 -12.25
CA ASP A 149 12.09 2.24 -13.03
C ASP A 149 11.03 1.16 -13.29
N GLU A 150 10.26 0.81 -12.27
CA GLU A 150 9.18 -0.18 -12.41
C GLU A 150 8.06 0.32 -13.34
N ALA A 151 7.66 1.59 -13.21
CA ALA A 151 6.68 2.20 -14.12
C ALA A 151 7.16 2.14 -15.58
N ARG A 152 8.46 2.37 -15.83
CA ARG A 152 9.04 2.30 -17.19
C ARG A 152 9.02 0.90 -17.75
N ARG A 153 9.16 -0.13 -16.93
CA ARG A 153 9.22 -1.53 -17.39
C ARG A 153 7.87 -2.07 -17.85
N LEU A 154 6.76 -1.44 -17.45
CA LEU A 154 5.41 -1.80 -17.89
C LEU A 154 5.28 -1.86 -19.42
N ARG A 155 6.10 -1.10 -20.17
CA ARG A 155 6.12 -1.10 -21.65
C ARG A 155 6.51 -2.45 -22.27
N HIS A 156 7.14 -3.32 -21.48
CA HIS A 156 7.62 -4.64 -21.92
C HIS A 156 6.71 -5.78 -21.46
N LEU A 157 5.66 -5.48 -20.69
CA LEU A 157 4.78 -6.49 -20.10
C LEU A 157 3.53 -6.67 -20.97
N PRO A 158 3.25 -7.88 -21.48
CA PRO A 158 2.15 -8.11 -22.41
C PRO A 158 0.79 -7.88 -21.74
N MET A 159 -0.10 -7.17 -22.44
CA MET A 159 -1.49 -7.01 -22.03
C MET A 159 -2.33 -8.21 -22.45
N THR A 160 -3.32 -8.59 -21.64
CA THR A 160 -4.18 -9.76 -21.89
C THR A 160 -5.66 -9.44 -22.03
N ALA A 161 -6.05 -8.17 -21.81
CA ALA A 161 -7.41 -7.70 -21.98
C ALA A 161 -7.43 -6.21 -22.35
N ALA A 162 -8.53 -5.74 -22.94
CA ALA A 162 -8.78 -4.32 -23.11
C ALA A 162 -9.07 -3.65 -21.75
N ILE A 163 -8.75 -2.36 -21.63
CA ILE A 163 -9.02 -1.59 -20.41
C ILE A 163 -10.50 -1.69 -20.02
N ARG A 164 -10.79 -1.74 -18.72
CA ARG A 164 -12.15 -1.75 -18.14
C ARG A 164 -13.02 -2.96 -18.47
N THR A 165 -12.48 -4.00 -19.13
CA THR A 165 -13.25 -5.21 -19.47
C THR A 165 -13.14 -6.33 -18.45
N LYS A 166 -12.07 -6.35 -17.63
CA LYS A 166 -11.81 -7.39 -16.62
C LYS A 166 -11.10 -6.82 -15.40
N TYR A 167 -11.40 -7.39 -14.23
CA TYR A 167 -10.60 -7.21 -13.02
C TYR A 167 -9.34 -8.09 -13.10
N MET A 168 -8.18 -7.49 -12.87
CA MET A 168 -6.88 -8.15 -12.92
C MET A 168 -5.97 -7.53 -11.86
N TYR A 169 -5.77 -8.25 -10.76
CA TYR A 169 -4.86 -7.82 -9.70
C TYR A 169 -3.49 -7.48 -10.27
N ASN A 170 -2.96 -6.31 -9.90
CA ASN A 170 -1.71 -5.79 -10.44
C ASN A 170 -1.08 -4.79 -9.46
N SER A 171 0.03 -5.18 -8.85
CA SER A 171 0.76 -4.34 -7.89
C SER A 171 1.57 -3.23 -8.56
N PHE A 172 2.02 -3.43 -9.80
CA PHE A 172 2.84 -2.45 -10.52
C PHE A 172 2.05 -1.19 -10.92
N MET A 173 0.72 -1.30 -11.07
CA MET A 173 -0.12 -0.11 -11.26
C MET A 173 -0.14 0.77 -10.01
N TYR A 174 -0.08 0.20 -8.80
CA TYR A 174 0.09 0.97 -7.58
C TYR A 174 1.49 1.60 -7.49
N THR A 175 2.52 0.92 -7.98
CA THR A 175 3.87 1.51 -8.11
C THR A 175 3.89 2.68 -9.09
N ALA A 176 3.21 2.57 -10.23
CA ALA A 176 3.09 3.67 -11.18
C ALA A 176 2.31 4.87 -10.61
N VAL A 177 1.24 4.63 -9.85
CA VAL A 177 0.54 5.69 -9.11
C VAL A 177 1.43 6.30 -8.02
N SER A 178 2.25 5.49 -7.34
CA SER A 178 3.22 5.98 -6.36
C SER A 178 4.22 6.94 -7.01
N HIS A 179 4.77 6.58 -8.18
CA HIS A 179 5.65 7.47 -8.97
C HIS A 179 4.93 8.76 -9.40
N ALA A 180 3.63 8.70 -9.74
CA ALA A 180 2.86 9.89 -10.05
C ALA A 180 2.68 10.81 -8.83
N ILE A 181 2.43 10.25 -7.63
CA ILE A 181 2.38 11.01 -6.37
C ILE A 181 3.73 11.67 -6.10
N GLU A 182 4.83 10.95 -6.24
CA GLU A 182 6.19 11.48 -6.04
C GLU A 182 6.50 12.61 -7.03
N THR A 183 6.09 12.45 -8.30
CA THR A 183 6.26 13.46 -9.35
C THR A 183 5.43 14.72 -9.05
N LEU A 184 4.19 14.57 -8.59
CA LEU A 184 3.30 15.68 -8.28
C LEU A 184 3.75 16.46 -7.04
N THR A 185 4.33 15.79 -6.06
CA THR A 185 4.65 16.37 -4.75
C THR A 185 6.11 16.75 -4.58
N GLY A 186 7.01 16.19 -5.39
CA GLY A 186 8.46 16.34 -5.22
C GLY A 186 8.98 15.67 -3.93
N ARG A 187 8.25 14.70 -3.39
CA ARG A 187 8.55 13.97 -2.15
C ARG A 187 8.46 12.47 -2.41
N ASP A 188 9.34 11.69 -1.78
CA ASP A 188 9.22 10.23 -1.76
C ASP A 188 7.89 9.81 -1.10
N LEU A 189 7.27 8.73 -1.59
CA LEU A 189 5.94 8.32 -1.11
C LEU A 189 5.94 8.05 0.41
N GLY A 190 6.99 7.42 0.94
CA GLY A 190 7.11 7.17 2.39
C GLY A 190 7.13 8.44 3.24
N VAL A 191 7.72 9.53 2.71
CA VAL A 191 7.72 10.84 3.37
C VAL A 191 6.32 11.45 3.31
N PHE A 192 5.70 11.44 2.14
CA PHE A 192 4.34 11.94 1.96
C PHE A 192 3.34 11.23 2.89
N LEU A 193 3.40 9.89 2.94
CA LEU A 193 2.54 9.08 3.82
C LEU A 193 2.75 9.44 5.30
N ARG A 194 4.01 9.66 5.70
CA ARG A 194 4.30 10.07 7.08
C ARG A 194 3.70 11.43 7.41
N GLU A 195 3.92 12.42 6.56
CA GLU A 195 3.47 13.80 6.77
C GLU A 195 1.94 13.93 6.74
N ARG A 196 1.30 13.25 5.78
CA ARG A 196 -0.13 13.44 5.46
C ARG A 196 -1.07 12.44 6.14
N ILE A 197 -0.57 11.28 6.57
CA ILE A 197 -1.41 10.20 7.11
C ILE A 197 -0.86 9.70 8.46
N TRP A 198 0.36 9.17 8.51
CA TRP A 198 0.83 8.46 9.70
C TRP A 198 1.03 9.36 10.90
N ALA A 199 1.70 10.51 10.76
CA ALA A 199 1.93 11.41 11.88
C ALA A 199 0.63 12.07 12.40
N PRO A 200 -0.29 12.57 11.54
CA PRO A 200 -1.59 13.07 12.01
C PRO A 200 -2.45 12.03 12.73
N LEU A 201 -2.29 10.74 12.40
CA LEU A 201 -3.02 9.63 13.02
C LEU A 201 -2.22 8.93 14.14
N HIS A 202 -1.08 9.48 14.56
CA HIS A 202 -0.22 8.90 15.61
C HIS A 202 0.24 7.45 15.33
N MET A 203 0.47 7.13 14.05
CA MET A 203 0.98 5.82 13.62
C MET A 203 2.50 5.74 13.75
N ASP A 204 3.02 5.96 14.95
CA ASP A 204 4.46 6.15 15.23
C ASP A 204 5.34 4.90 15.00
N ALA A 205 4.70 3.74 14.88
CA ALA A 205 5.33 2.45 14.62
C ALA A 205 5.08 1.95 13.18
N THR A 206 4.80 2.85 12.23
CA THR A 206 4.66 2.52 10.80
C THR A 206 5.83 3.11 10.00
N TYR A 207 6.47 2.27 9.19
CA TYR A 207 7.68 2.64 8.47
C TYR A 207 7.56 2.28 6.98
N TRP A 208 8.18 3.10 6.12
CA TRP A 208 8.20 2.85 4.68
C TRP A 208 9.22 1.78 4.29
N THR A 209 10.38 1.76 4.94
CA THR A 209 11.47 0.84 4.63
C THR A 209 11.81 -0.04 5.83
N LEU A 210 12.32 -1.24 5.54
CA LEU A 210 12.91 -2.12 6.54
C LEU A 210 14.01 -1.42 7.34
N ARG A 211 14.86 -0.65 6.64
CA ARG A 211 15.97 0.08 7.27
C ARG A 211 15.46 1.01 8.37
N ASP A 212 14.40 1.77 8.10
CA ASP A 212 13.86 2.73 9.06
C ASP A 212 13.16 2.02 10.24
N ALA A 213 12.51 0.89 9.99
CA ALA A 213 11.91 0.05 11.03
C ALA A 213 12.98 -0.51 11.97
N VAL A 214 14.04 -1.13 11.44
CA VAL A 214 15.14 -1.68 12.23
C VAL A 214 15.92 -0.60 12.97
N ALA A 215 16.14 0.56 12.34
CA ALA A 215 16.81 1.69 13.01
C ALA A 215 16.00 2.25 14.18
N SER A 216 14.67 2.17 14.13
CA SER A 216 13.78 2.71 15.15
C SER A 216 13.43 1.70 16.25
N ARG A 217 13.17 0.45 15.88
CA ARG A 217 12.65 -0.63 16.76
C ARG A 217 13.25 -2.00 16.38
N PRO A 218 14.56 -2.20 16.56
CA PRO A 218 15.28 -3.40 16.08
C PRO A 218 14.75 -4.71 16.69
N ASP A 219 14.23 -4.67 17.92
CA ASP A 219 13.78 -5.85 18.66
C ASP A 219 12.29 -6.19 18.44
N GLU A 220 11.53 -5.29 17.78
CA GLU A 220 10.09 -5.48 17.56
C GLU A 220 9.79 -6.11 16.19
N LEU A 221 10.77 -6.21 15.29
CA LEU A 221 10.58 -6.80 13.96
C LEU A 221 10.46 -8.33 14.03
N ALA A 222 9.35 -8.86 13.50
CA ALA A 222 9.18 -10.29 13.30
C ALA A 222 10.22 -10.83 12.28
N GLY A 223 10.84 -11.97 12.58
CA GLY A 223 11.87 -12.56 11.72
C GLY A 223 12.50 -13.85 12.22
#